data_AF-A0A382R9I4-F1
#
_entry.id   AF-A0A382R9I4-F1
#
_cell.length_a   1.000
_cell.length_b   1.000
_cell.length_c   1.000
_cell.angle_alpha   90.00
_cell.angle_beta   90.00
_cell.angle_gamma   90.00
#
_symmetry.space_group_name_H-M   'P 1'
#
loop_
_entity.id
_entity.type
_entity.pdbx_description
1 polymer ?
#
loop_
_entity_poly.entity_id
_entity_poly.type
_entity_poly.pdbx_seq_one_letter_code
_entity_poly.pdbx_strand_id
1 'polypeptide(L)'
;MGKVKKKVVKEEDKAQAKAANGEAKKVKKKPFSGVEVYSKPGLMQPLFAGFREMEVAGDIVRPRMLTESVEHGRGRGIIRNFTFRKFKDQPKAVFFMSWPTGVAGGSFEPTDRLLKPGEPITLSYAVEVDGADKPIYFVGKAYFLRKSYYVADNPANPGKPWTGPRVEAKEKLTKDVFVRGEDIIEIRVDSVTSMPNGPGRLPRDILERYLSKAKLYVIPGGGGWAQR
;
A
#
# COMPACT_ATOMS: atom_id res chain seq x y z
N MET A 1 -13.25 59.64 57.34
CA MET A 1 -13.12 59.00 58.66
C MET A 1 -12.85 57.51 58.46
N GLY A 2 -11.87 56.95 59.20
CA GLY A 2 -11.48 55.52 59.29
C GLY A 2 -10.94 54.90 57.99
N LYS A 3 -9.65 54.63 57.74
CA LYS A 3 -8.53 54.08 58.52
C LYS A 3 -8.83 52.72 59.20
N VAL A 4 -8.13 51.70 58.68
CA VAL A 4 -7.37 50.65 59.40
C VAL A 4 -8.20 49.37 59.70
N LYS A 5 -7.78 48.12 59.40
CA LYS A 5 -6.48 47.47 59.64
C LYS A 5 -6.40 46.06 58.96
N LYS A 6 -5.21 45.75 58.42
CA LYS A 6 -4.43 44.48 58.42
C LYS A 6 -5.07 43.15 57.90
N LYS A 7 -4.34 42.15 57.39
CA LYS A 7 -3.00 41.93 56.79
C LYS A 7 -2.86 40.38 56.65
N VAL A 8 -2.15 39.92 55.62
CA VAL A 8 -1.37 38.65 55.54
C VAL A 8 -2.04 37.38 54.96
N VAL A 9 -1.65 37.09 53.70
CA VAL A 9 -1.03 35.85 53.16
C VAL A 9 -1.63 34.47 53.46
N LYS A 10 -2.03 33.73 52.40
CA LYS A 10 -1.42 32.48 51.86
C LYS A 10 -2.36 31.95 50.75
N GLU A 11 -1.89 31.78 49.51
CA GLU A 11 -1.64 30.45 48.92
C GLU A 11 -2.73 29.43 49.25
N GLU A 12 -3.59 29.14 48.25
CA GLU A 12 -4.31 27.87 48.00
C GLU A 12 -5.63 28.15 47.27
N ASP A 13 -5.59 28.42 45.96
CA ASP A 13 -6.80 28.31 45.12
C ASP A 13 -6.48 28.16 43.61
N LYS A 14 -5.47 27.33 43.32
CA LYS A 14 -5.16 26.88 41.95
C LYS A 14 -4.93 25.37 41.86
N ALA A 15 -5.58 24.63 42.76
CA ALA A 15 -5.40 23.18 42.88
C ALA A 15 -6.74 22.43 43.02
N GLN A 16 -7.76 22.76 42.22
CA GLN A 16 -8.96 21.90 42.10
C GLN A 16 -9.81 22.20 40.86
N ALA A 17 -9.18 22.23 39.68
CA ALA A 17 -9.90 22.12 38.40
C ALA A 17 -9.13 21.27 37.36
N LYS A 18 -8.17 20.46 37.82
CA LYS A 18 -7.41 19.49 37.03
C LYS A 18 -7.63 18.08 37.57
N ALA A 19 -8.87 17.59 37.55
CA ALA A 19 -9.16 16.19 37.85
C ALA A 19 -10.51 15.74 37.27
N ALA A 20 -10.79 16.07 36.00
CA ALA A 20 -11.93 15.49 35.29
C ALA A 20 -11.75 15.39 33.76
N ASN A 21 -10.51 15.48 33.27
CA ASN A 21 -10.20 14.95 31.95
C ASN A 21 -9.46 13.64 32.20
N GLY A 22 -10.25 12.58 32.38
CA GLY A 22 -9.71 11.23 32.36
C GLY A 22 -8.92 11.09 31.07
N GLU A 23 -7.60 10.95 31.23
CA GLU A 23 -6.75 10.40 30.20
C GLU A 23 -7.37 9.06 29.81
N ALA A 24 -8.15 9.08 28.74
CA ALA A 24 -8.35 7.89 27.94
C ALA A 24 -6.95 7.47 27.52
N LYS A 25 -6.34 6.58 28.31
CA LYS A 25 -5.15 5.82 27.94
C LYS A 25 -5.36 5.44 26.49
N LYS A 26 -4.65 6.09 25.58
CA LYS A 26 -4.54 5.63 24.20
C LYS A 26 -3.94 4.25 24.34
N VAL A 27 -4.79 3.24 24.39
CA VAL A 27 -4.41 1.86 24.25
C VAL A 27 -3.57 1.87 22.98
N LYS A 28 -2.26 1.62 23.13
CA LYS A 28 -1.38 1.46 21.98
C LYS A 28 -2.00 0.32 21.19
N LYS A 29 -2.80 0.67 20.19
CA LYS A 29 -3.48 -0.28 19.33
C LYS A 29 -2.34 -1.11 18.76
N LYS A 30 -2.35 -2.43 19.03
CA LYS A 30 -1.31 -3.30 18.49
C LYS A 30 -1.26 -3.04 16.98
N PRO A 31 -0.09 -2.68 16.42
CA PRO A 31 -0.01 -2.41 15.00
C PRO A 31 -0.50 -3.65 14.26
N PHE A 32 -1.23 -3.43 13.16
CA PHE A 32 -1.75 -4.52 12.32
C PHE A 32 -2.76 -5.45 13.01
N SER A 33 -3.54 -4.96 13.98
CA SER A 33 -4.63 -5.72 14.58
C SER A 33 -5.87 -5.86 13.68
N GLY A 34 -5.93 -5.14 12.58
CA GLY A 34 -7.07 -5.12 11.65
C GLY A 34 -6.67 -4.62 10.26
N VAL A 35 -7.65 -4.59 9.35
CA VAL A 35 -7.43 -4.08 7.99
C VAL A 35 -7.29 -2.57 8.06
N GLU A 36 -6.17 -2.04 7.54
CA GLU A 36 -5.85 -0.61 7.56
C GLU A 36 -5.39 -0.15 6.17
N VAL A 37 -5.70 1.10 5.81
CA VAL A 37 -5.38 1.67 4.49
C VAL A 37 -4.39 2.81 4.66
N TYR A 38 -3.27 2.71 3.97
CA TYR A 38 -2.17 3.65 4.01
C TYR A 38 -2.07 4.40 2.67
N SER A 39 -2.16 5.73 2.72
CA SER A 39 -2.05 6.59 1.52
C SER A 39 -1.07 7.76 1.70
N LYS A 40 -0.64 8.02 2.94
CA LYS A 40 0.29 9.11 3.27
C LYS A 40 1.74 8.58 3.20
N PRO A 41 2.67 9.30 2.54
CA PRO A 41 4.06 8.87 2.39
C PRO A 41 4.77 8.50 3.70
N GLY A 42 4.62 9.32 4.75
CA GLY A 42 5.27 9.07 6.04
C GLY A 42 4.80 7.80 6.75
N LEU A 43 3.57 7.35 6.49
CA LEU A 43 3.07 6.09 7.04
C LEU A 43 3.42 4.88 6.16
N MET A 44 3.67 5.10 4.87
CA MET A 44 4.02 4.05 3.93
C MET A 44 5.52 3.72 3.94
N GLN A 45 6.38 4.70 4.21
CA GLN A 45 7.83 4.51 4.25
C GLN A 45 8.31 3.36 5.14
N PRO A 46 7.84 3.20 6.40
CA PRO A 46 8.24 2.07 7.23
C PRO A 46 7.74 0.72 6.69
N LEU A 47 6.59 0.70 6.01
CA LEU A 47 6.03 -0.54 5.43
C LEU A 47 6.85 -1.09 4.26
N PHE A 48 7.62 -0.22 3.61
CA PHE A 48 8.42 -0.56 2.43
C PHE A 48 9.90 -0.76 2.76
N ALA A 49 10.30 -0.60 4.02
CA ALA A 49 11.70 -0.75 4.45
C ALA A 49 12.26 -2.12 4.04
N GLY A 50 11.46 -3.18 4.18
CA GLY A 50 11.84 -4.55 3.81
C GLY A 50 12.22 -4.72 2.34
N PHE A 51 11.77 -3.86 1.41
CA PHE A 51 12.16 -3.96 -0.01
C PHE A 51 13.63 -3.65 -0.27
N ARG A 52 14.31 -2.97 0.66
CA ARG A 52 15.73 -2.60 0.51
C ARG A 52 16.66 -3.72 0.97
N GLU A 53 16.17 -4.59 1.84
CA GLU A 53 16.96 -5.60 2.53
C GLU A 53 16.62 -7.02 2.05
N MET A 54 15.38 -7.24 1.57
CA MET A 54 14.86 -8.53 1.18
C MET A 54 14.26 -8.49 -0.22
N GLU A 55 14.41 -9.59 -0.96
CA GLU A 55 13.68 -9.79 -2.21
C GLU A 55 12.21 -10.10 -1.91
N VAL A 56 11.34 -9.13 -2.13
CA VAL A 56 9.90 -9.30 -1.93
C VAL A 56 9.23 -9.66 -3.24
N ALA A 57 8.68 -10.87 -3.32
CA ALA A 57 7.84 -11.26 -4.45
C ALA A 57 6.51 -10.50 -4.41
N GLY A 58 6.14 -9.92 -5.55
CA GLY A 58 4.87 -9.24 -5.78
C GLY A 58 4.09 -9.90 -6.91
N ASP A 59 2.82 -10.16 -6.65
CA ASP A 59 1.85 -10.53 -7.68
C ASP A 59 1.22 -9.27 -8.26
N ILE A 60 1.10 -9.24 -9.58
CA ILE A 60 0.57 -8.12 -10.33
C ILE A 60 -0.60 -8.58 -11.20
N VAL A 61 -1.69 -7.82 -11.16
CA VAL A 61 -2.88 -8.09 -11.95
C VAL A 61 -3.31 -6.83 -12.69
N ARG A 62 -3.59 -6.98 -13.99
CA ARG A 62 -4.19 -5.96 -14.85
C ARG A 62 -5.72 -6.11 -14.79
N PRO A 63 -6.46 -5.23 -14.09
CA PRO A 63 -7.91 -5.37 -13.93
C PRO A 63 -8.66 -5.34 -15.27
N ARG A 64 -8.13 -4.65 -16.28
CA ARG A 64 -8.69 -4.64 -17.64
C ARG A 64 -8.71 -6.04 -18.29
N MET A 65 -7.84 -6.93 -17.85
CA MET A 65 -7.68 -8.28 -18.39
C MET A 65 -8.25 -9.34 -17.43
N LEU A 66 -9.10 -8.97 -16.47
CA LEU A 66 -9.62 -9.90 -15.47
C LEU A 66 -10.37 -11.10 -16.09
N THR A 67 -11.09 -10.87 -17.19
CA THR A 67 -11.84 -11.91 -17.93
C THR A 67 -10.92 -12.92 -18.61
N GLU A 68 -9.73 -12.49 -19.03
CA GLU A 68 -8.70 -13.31 -19.68
C GLU A 68 -7.61 -13.71 -18.69
N SER A 69 -7.87 -13.57 -17.38
CA SER A 69 -6.81 -13.63 -16.36
C SER A 69 -6.17 -15.00 -16.14
N VAL A 70 -6.73 -16.03 -16.77
CA VAL A 70 -6.14 -17.37 -16.87
C VAL A 70 -4.99 -17.40 -17.87
N GLU A 71 -5.06 -16.59 -18.93
CA GLU A 71 -4.06 -16.57 -20.00
C GLU A 71 -3.18 -15.32 -19.92
N HIS A 72 -3.75 -14.18 -19.51
CA HIS A 72 -3.09 -12.89 -19.62
C HIS A 72 -3.29 -11.96 -18.43
N GLY A 73 -2.38 -11.00 -18.27
CA GLY A 73 -2.54 -9.91 -17.31
C GLY A 73 -2.41 -10.29 -15.83
N ARG A 74 -2.07 -11.54 -15.50
CA ARG A 74 -1.53 -11.92 -14.19
C ARG A 74 -0.04 -12.21 -14.33
N GLY A 75 0.75 -11.60 -13.47
CA GLY A 75 2.19 -11.83 -13.43
C GLY A 75 2.73 -11.86 -12.01
N ARG A 76 3.96 -12.36 -11.88
CA ARG A 76 4.72 -12.31 -10.65
C ARG A 76 6.10 -11.72 -10.92
N GLY A 77 6.53 -10.82 -10.05
CA GLY A 77 7.84 -10.18 -10.14
C GLY A 77 8.46 -9.98 -8.76
N ILE A 78 9.68 -9.48 -8.73
CA ILE A 78 10.41 -9.14 -7.50
C ILE A 78 10.41 -7.63 -7.37
N ILE A 79 9.92 -7.11 -6.24
CA ILE A 79 10.01 -5.69 -5.89
C ILE A 79 11.45 -5.43 -5.45
N ARG A 80 12.22 -4.76 -6.31
CA ARG A 80 13.66 -4.48 -6.11
C ARG A 80 13.90 -3.26 -5.24
N ASN A 81 13.08 -2.22 -5.40
CA ASN A 81 13.26 -0.96 -4.70
C ASN A 81 12.00 -0.10 -4.73
N PHE A 82 12.01 1.01 -3.99
CA PHE A 82 10.96 2.04 -4.04
C PHE A 82 11.53 3.45 -3.91
N THR A 83 10.83 4.43 -4.48
CA THR A 83 11.08 5.86 -4.24
C THR A 83 9.79 6.64 -4.11
N PHE A 84 9.82 7.75 -3.40
CA PHE A 84 8.73 8.72 -3.44
C PHE A 84 9.01 9.75 -4.53
N ARG A 85 8.09 9.89 -5.49
CA ARG A 85 8.16 10.92 -6.53
C ARG A 85 7.02 11.91 -6.33
N LYS A 86 7.28 13.20 -6.60
CA LYS A 86 6.25 14.24 -6.56
C LYS A 86 5.36 14.09 -7.79
N PHE A 87 4.09 13.78 -7.57
CA PHE A 87 3.03 13.93 -8.56
C PHE A 87 2.21 15.15 -8.19
N LYS A 88 1.53 15.77 -9.17
CA LYS A 88 0.80 17.06 -9.09
C LYS A 88 0.51 17.53 -7.65
N ASP A 89 -0.31 16.78 -6.91
CA ASP A 89 -0.79 17.20 -5.59
C ASP A 89 -0.09 16.55 -4.39
N GLN A 90 0.53 15.36 -4.54
CA GLN A 90 1.12 14.61 -3.43
C GLN A 90 2.31 13.74 -3.85
N PRO A 91 3.30 13.52 -2.96
CA PRO A 91 4.30 12.48 -3.18
C PRO A 91 3.60 11.12 -3.21
N LYS A 92 3.88 10.31 -4.23
CA LYS A 92 3.41 8.93 -4.33
C LYS A 92 4.59 7.98 -4.38
N ALA A 93 4.40 6.78 -3.84
CA ALA A 93 5.39 5.74 -3.92
C ALA A 93 5.47 5.21 -5.36
N VAL A 94 6.68 4.93 -5.82
CA VAL A 94 6.97 4.29 -7.09
C VAL A 94 7.80 3.07 -6.79
N PHE A 95 7.25 1.90 -7.11
CA PHE A 95 7.93 0.62 -6.96
C PHE A 95 8.64 0.28 -8.25
N PHE A 96 9.82 -0.32 -8.11
CA PHE A 96 10.59 -0.89 -9.20
C PHE A 96 10.48 -2.39 -9.07
N MET A 97 9.71 -3.00 -9.97
CA MET A 97 9.50 -4.44 -9.96
C MET A 97 10.15 -5.04 -11.20
N SER A 98 10.77 -6.21 -11.06
CA SER A 98 11.26 -6.97 -12.21
C SER A 98 10.14 -7.26 -13.21
N TRP A 99 10.51 -7.45 -14.47
CA TRP A 99 9.55 -7.76 -15.52
C TRP A 99 8.67 -8.96 -15.11
N PRO A 100 7.34 -8.79 -15.02
CA PRO A 100 6.48 -9.84 -14.47
C PRO A 100 6.43 -11.06 -15.39
N THR A 101 6.67 -12.24 -14.82
CA THR A 101 6.47 -13.52 -15.50
C THR A 101 5.01 -13.93 -15.37
N GLY A 102 4.41 -14.43 -16.45
CA GLY A 102 3.01 -14.89 -16.42
C GLY A 102 2.84 -16.11 -15.53
N VAL A 103 1.80 -16.11 -14.68
CA VAL A 103 1.62 -17.15 -13.64
C VAL A 103 1.02 -18.45 -14.20
N ALA A 104 0.22 -18.37 -15.26
CA ALA A 104 -0.57 -19.48 -15.79
C ALA A 104 -0.16 -19.89 -17.22
N GLY A 105 1.13 -19.73 -17.55
CA GLY A 105 1.70 -20.16 -18.83
C GLY A 105 1.43 -19.24 -20.02
N GLY A 106 0.60 -18.20 -19.87
CA GLY A 106 0.45 -17.14 -20.86
C GLY A 106 1.22 -15.86 -20.52
N SER A 107 1.10 -14.83 -21.37
CA SER A 107 1.89 -13.59 -21.23
C SER A 107 1.20 -12.56 -20.33
N PHE A 108 1.95 -11.96 -19.41
CA PHE A 108 1.48 -10.81 -18.63
C PHE A 108 1.12 -9.62 -19.52
N GLU A 109 1.91 -9.40 -20.57
CA GLU A 109 1.70 -8.38 -21.60
C GLU A 109 1.68 -9.08 -22.96
N PRO A 110 0.50 -9.45 -23.48
CA PRO A 110 0.41 -10.03 -24.81
C PRO A 110 0.67 -8.96 -25.88
N THR A 111 1.09 -9.41 -27.06
CA THR A 111 1.58 -8.54 -28.15
C THR A 111 0.51 -7.61 -28.72
N ASP A 112 -0.77 -7.98 -28.61
CA ASP A 112 -1.93 -7.19 -29.04
C ASP A 112 -2.39 -6.17 -27.98
N ARG A 113 -2.03 -6.37 -26.70
CA ARG A 113 -2.48 -5.53 -25.57
C ARG A 113 -1.33 -5.11 -24.65
N LEU A 114 -0.46 -4.29 -25.22
CA LEU A 114 0.65 -3.65 -24.51
C LEU A 114 0.17 -2.78 -23.33
N LEU A 115 1.02 -2.67 -22.32
CA LEU A 115 0.80 -1.83 -21.14
C LEU A 115 0.86 -0.36 -21.53
N LYS A 116 -0.17 0.39 -21.11
CA LYS A 116 -0.25 1.83 -21.35
C LYS A 116 0.09 2.62 -20.09
N PRO A 117 0.90 3.69 -20.17
CA PRO A 117 1.11 4.60 -19.04
C PRO A 117 -0.24 5.07 -18.47
N GLY A 118 -0.37 4.98 -17.14
CA GLY A 118 -1.62 5.28 -16.43
C GLY A 118 -2.61 4.12 -16.36
N GLU A 119 -2.31 2.93 -16.90
CA GLU A 119 -3.17 1.76 -16.76
C GLU A 119 -3.26 1.34 -15.28
N PRO A 120 -4.48 1.13 -14.74
CA PRO A 120 -4.65 0.68 -13.37
C PRO A 120 -4.11 -0.75 -13.21
N ILE A 121 -3.43 -0.98 -12.10
CA ILE A 121 -2.82 -2.24 -11.72
C ILE A 121 -3.19 -2.55 -10.26
N THR A 122 -3.48 -3.80 -9.99
CA THR A 122 -3.53 -4.32 -8.61
C THR A 122 -2.20 -4.99 -8.31
N LEU A 123 -1.54 -4.54 -7.25
CA LEU A 123 -0.31 -5.14 -6.76
C LEU A 123 -0.61 -5.82 -5.42
N SER A 124 -0.08 -7.02 -5.21
CA SER A 124 -0.12 -7.67 -3.90
C SER A 124 1.23 -8.26 -3.54
N TYR A 125 1.62 -8.17 -2.28
CA TYR A 125 2.88 -8.70 -1.77
C TYR A 125 2.76 -8.99 -0.28
N ALA A 126 3.66 -9.82 0.24
CA ALA A 126 3.78 -10.07 1.67
C ALA A 126 5.17 -9.63 2.13
N VAL A 127 5.24 -8.88 3.23
CA VAL A 127 6.52 -8.44 3.79
C VAL A 127 6.47 -8.47 5.32
N GLU A 128 7.62 -8.74 5.92
CA GLU A 128 7.82 -8.61 7.36
C GLU A 128 7.96 -7.13 7.71
N VAL A 129 7.21 -6.69 8.72
CA VAL A 129 7.19 -5.29 9.15
C VAL A 129 7.44 -5.24 10.63
N ASP A 130 8.27 -4.28 11.06
CA ASP A 130 8.56 -4.07 12.47
C ASP A 130 7.28 -3.87 13.28
N GLY A 131 7.13 -4.70 14.33
CA GLY A 131 5.96 -4.71 15.19
C GLY A 131 4.84 -5.66 14.76
N ALA A 132 5.00 -6.41 13.67
CA ALA A 132 4.11 -7.50 13.28
C ALA A 132 4.64 -8.86 13.75
N ASP A 133 3.77 -9.70 14.31
CA ASP A 133 4.15 -11.06 14.73
C ASP A 133 4.36 -12.02 13.54
N LYS A 134 3.86 -11.65 12.35
CA LYS A 134 3.87 -12.46 11.12
C LYS A 134 4.00 -11.55 9.89
N PRO A 135 4.46 -12.08 8.73
CA PRO A 135 4.43 -11.34 7.47
C PRO A 135 3.03 -10.84 7.15
N ILE A 136 2.92 -9.56 6.80
CA ILE A 136 1.65 -8.92 6.50
C ILE A 136 1.43 -8.94 5.01
N TYR A 137 0.24 -9.34 4.61
CA TYR A 137 -0.20 -9.26 3.23
C TYR A 137 -0.69 -7.86 2.91
N PHE A 138 -0.20 -7.29 1.82
CA PHE A 138 -0.56 -5.96 1.37
C PHE A 138 -1.20 -6.02 -0.01
N VAL A 139 -2.22 -5.18 -0.22
CA VAL A 139 -2.85 -4.96 -1.53
C VAL A 139 -2.76 -3.48 -1.89
N GLY A 140 -2.02 -3.17 -2.95
CA GLY A 140 -1.81 -1.84 -3.47
C GLY A 140 -2.74 -1.51 -4.64
N LYS A 141 -3.40 -0.35 -4.55
CA LYS A 141 -3.99 0.30 -5.72
C LYS A 141 -2.88 1.06 -6.45
N ALA A 142 -2.59 0.63 -7.66
CA ALA A 142 -1.42 1.08 -8.39
C ALA A 142 -1.72 1.43 -9.85
N TYR A 143 -0.76 2.09 -10.49
CA TYR A 143 -0.84 2.53 -11.89
C TYR A 143 0.49 2.30 -12.57
N PHE A 144 0.46 1.77 -13.79
CA PHE A 144 1.66 1.64 -14.61
C PHE A 144 2.20 3.01 -14.98
N LEU A 145 3.52 3.22 -14.86
CA LEU A 145 4.15 4.44 -15.36
C LEU A 145 4.87 4.18 -16.67
N ARG A 146 5.88 3.32 -16.63
CA ARG A 146 6.75 3.01 -17.78
C ARG A 146 7.62 1.79 -17.51
N LYS A 147 8.23 1.28 -18.58
CA LYS A 147 9.33 0.31 -18.51
C LYS A 147 10.64 1.06 -18.24
N SER A 148 11.55 0.43 -17.51
CA SER A 148 12.85 0.99 -17.15
C SER A 148 13.88 -0.13 -17.04
N TYR A 149 15.14 0.22 -16.90
CA TYR A 149 16.23 -0.76 -16.82
C TYR A 149 16.92 -0.68 -15.47
N TYR A 150 17.03 -1.80 -14.76
CA TYR A 150 17.63 -1.88 -13.42
C TYR A 150 19.02 -2.51 -13.49
N VAL A 151 19.96 -1.92 -12.76
CA VAL A 151 21.35 -2.35 -12.61
C VAL A 151 21.69 -2.15 -11.13
N ALA A 152 21.84 -3.26 -10.39
CA ALA A 152 22.13 -3.23 -8.96
C ALA A 152 23.40 -2.43 -8.64
N ASP A 153 24.50 -2.75 -9.31
CA ASP A 153 25.81 -2.14 -9.10
C ASP A 153 26.12 -1.16 -10.24
N ASN A 154 25.40 -0.05 -10.32
CA ASN A 154 25.72 1.01 -11.29
C ASN A 154 26.90 1.86 -10.76
N PRO A 155 28.11 1.75 -11.32
CA PRO A 155 29.26 2.54 -10.86
C PRO A 155 29.08 4.05 -11.07
N ALA A 156 28.21 4.47 -12.00
CA ALA A 156 27.96 5.87 -12.26
C ALA A 156 26.95 6.52 -11.29
N ASN A 157 26.06 5.73 -10.67
CA ASN A 157 24.99 6.24 -9.80
C ASN A 157 24.57 5.20 -8.74
N PRO A 158 25.34 5.03 -7.64
CA PRO A 158 25.04 4.04 -6.61
C PRO A 158 23.72 4.30 -5.88
N GLY A 159 23.25 5.55 -5.83
CA GLY A 159 21.96 5.90 -5.21
C GLY A 159 20.73 5.68 -6.09
N LYS A 160 20.91 5.36 -7.37
CA LYS A 160 19.82 5.20 -8.34
C LYS A 160 20.10 4.04 -9.29
N PRO A 161 19.84 2.80 -8.84
CA PRO A 161 20.11 1.60 -9.63
C PRO A 161 19.19 1.43 -10.85
N TRP A 162 18.23 2.33 -11.10
CA TRP A 162 17.40 2.30 -12.32
C TRP A 162 17.75 3.44 -13.30
N THR A 163 17.75 3.10 -14.57
CA THR A 163 17.87 4.00 -15.72
C THR A 163 16.58 4.01 -16.52
N GLY A 164 16.48 4.87 -17.53
CA GLY A 164 15.27 5.00 -18.36
C GLY A 164 14.93 3.71 -19.15
N PRO A 165 14.14 3.82 -20.23
CA PRO A 165 13.89 2.71 -21.12
C PRO A 165 15.19 2.04 -21.59
N ARG A 166 15.10 0.76 -21.95
CA ARG A 166 16.26 -0.06 -22.38
C ARG A 166 17.12 0.60 -23.47
N VAL A 167 16.50 1.34 -24.39
CA VAL A 167 17.21 2.10 -25.44
C VAL A 167 18.12 3.17 -24.85
N GLU A 168 17.61 3.98 -23.93
CA GLU A 168 18.42 4.98 -23.22
C GLU A 168 19.49 4.34 -22.35
N ALA A 169 19.18 3.20 -21.73
CA ALA A 169 20.14 2.46 -20.90
C ALA A 169 21.33 1.96 -21.74
N LYS A 170 21.08 1.49 -22.96
CA LYS A 170 22.12 1.03 -23.89
C LYS A 170 23.05 2.16 -24.34
N GLU A 171 22.55 3.38 -24.44
CA GLU A 171 23.36 4.55 -24.81
C GLU A 171 24.18 5.08 -23.62
N LYS A 172 23.62 5.04 -22.40
CA LYS A 172 24.22 5.63 -21.20
C LYS A 172 25.17 4.69 -20.46
N LEU A 173 25.00 3.38 -20.58
CA LEU A 173 25.77 2.37 -19.84
C LEU A 173 26.80 1.69 -20.73
N THR A 174 27.93 1.32 -20.14
CA THR A 174 28.92 0.45 -20.79
C THR A 174 28.34 -0.95 -21.00
N LYS A 175 28.81 -1.67 -22.02
CA LYS A 175 28.28 -2.99 -22.38
C LYS A 175 28.31 -3.99 -21.22
N ASP A 176 29.38 -3.99 -20.43
CA ASP A 176 29.55 -4.92 -19.31
C ASP A 176 28.55 -4.68 -18.17
N VAL A 177 28.18 -3.41 -17.95
CA VAL A 177 27.20 -3.01 -16.94
C VAL A 177 25.78 -3.26 -17.46
N PHE A 178 25.55 -3.01 -18.75
CA PHE A 178 24.26 -3.27 -19.39
C PHE A 178 23.88 -4.75 -19.33
N VAL A 179 24.80 -5.67 -19.64
CA VAL A 179 24.51 -7.12 -19.63
C VAL A 179 24.09 -7.64 -18.25
N ARG A 180 24.51 -6.98 -17.17
CA ARG A 180 24.15 -7.35 -15.78
C ARG A 180 22.77 -6.83 -15.35
N GLY A 181 22.16 -5.95 -16.14
CA GLY A 181 20.88 -5.34 -15.79
C GLY A 181 19.66 -6.15 -16.22
N GLU A 182 18.52 -5.82 -15.64
CA GLU A 182 17.22 -6.44 -15.93
C GLU A 182 16.19 -5.40 -16.37
N ASP A 183 15.24 -5.81 -17.21
CA ASP A 183 14.07 -5.00 -17.51
C ASP A 183 13.14 -4.97 -16.31
N ILE A 184 12.71 -3.77 -15.92
CA ILE A 184 11.82 -3.51 -14.79
C ILE A 184 10.63 -2.67 -15.22
N ILE A 185 9.58 -2.71 -14.41
CA ILE A 185 8.43 -1.81 -14.53
C ILE A 185 8.37 -0.84 -13.35
N GLU A 186 8.12 0.43 -13.67
CA GLU A 186 7.84 1.46 -12.69
C GLU A 186 6.33 1.51 -12.43
N ILE A 187 5.94 1.27 -11.18
CA ILE A 187 4.54 1.22 -10.76
C ILE A 187 4.30 2.31 -9.71
N ARG A 188 3.40 3.25 -9.99
CA ARG A 188 2.94 4.23 -8.99
C ARG A 188 1.95 3.56 -8.04
N VAL A 189 2.20 3.61 -6.75
CA VAL A 189 1.31 3.08 -5.71
C VAL A 189 0.65 4.25 -4.99
N ASP A 190 -0.68 4.33 -5.11
CA ASP A 190 -1.46 5.44 -4.56
C ASP A 190 -1.94 5.17 -3.13
N SER A 191 -2.25 3.91 -2.84
CA SER A 191 -2.63 3.43 -1.52
C SER A 191 -2.30 1.96 -1.35
N VAL A 192 -1.93 1.56 -0.14
CA VAL A 192 -1.69 0.16 0.23
C VAL A 192 -2.61 -0.21 1.40
N THR A 193 -3.31 -1.31 1.26
CA THR A 193 -4.17 -1.88 2.31
C THR A 193 -3.43 -3.03 2.99
N SER A 194 -3.24 -2.96 4.31
CA SER A 194 -2.69 -4.04 5.11
C SER A 194 -3.78 -5.04 5.47
N MET A 195 -3.53 -6.32 5.21
CA MET A 195 -4.40 -7.44 5.56
C MET A 195 -3.62 -8.39 6.48
N PRO A 196 -3.60 -8.13 7.80
CA PRO A 196 -2.79 -8.90 8.75
C PRO A 196 -3.16 -10.38 8.85
N ASN A 197 -4.41 -10.74 8.51
CA ASN A 197 -4.87 -12.13 8.48
C ASN A 197 -4.71 -12.80 7.11
N GLY A 198 -4.16 -12.10 6.10
CA GLY A 198 -4.05 -12.58 4.72
C GLY A 198 -5.32 -12.34 3.88
N PRO A 199 -5.26 -12.63 2.57
CA PRO A 199 -6.37 -12.43 1.65
C PRO A 199 -7.53 -13.36 2.00
N GLY A 200 -8.74 -12.80 2.17
CA GLY A 200 -9.97 -13.59 2.37
C GLY A 200 -10.17 -14.17 3.77
N ARG A 201 -9.27 -13.93 4.74
CA ARG A 201 -9.53 -14.31 6.14
C ARG A 201 -10.36 -13.24 6.84
N LEU A 202 -11.68 -13.47 6.83
CA LEU A 202 -12.63 -12.70 7.63
C LEU A 202 -12.64 -13.23 9.07
N PRO A 203 -12.53 -12.34 10.07
CA PRO A 203 -12.81 -12.67 11.46
C PRO A 203 -14.18 -13.35 11.60
N ARG A 204 -14.24 -14.41 12.41
CA ARG A 204 -15.45 -15.25 12.57
C ARG A 204 -16.64 -14.44 13.08
N ASP A 205 -16.42 -13.42 13.89
CA ASP A 205 -17.44 -12.49 14.38
C ASP A 205 -18.09 -11.66 13.26
N ILE A 206 -17.32 -11.27 12.24
CA ILE A 206 -17.86 -10.61 11.04
C ILE A 206 -18.63 -11.63 10.21
N LEU A 207 -18.06 -12.82 10.00
CA LEU A 207 -18.69 -13.90 9.24
C LEU A 207 -20.04 -14.32 9.87
N GLU A 208 -20.10 -14.41 11.19
CA GLU A 208 -21.32 -14.74 11.95
C GLU A 208 -22.40 -13.66 11.77
N ARG A 209 -22.06 -12.37 11.68
CA ARG A 209 -23.06 -11.34 11.36
C ARG A 209 -23.71 -11.56 9.99
N TYR A 210 -22.95 -12.04 9.00
CA TYR A 210 -23.47 -12.29 7.66
C TYR A 210 -24.15 -13.65 7.53
N LEU A 211 -23.65 -14.69 8.20
CA LEU A 211 -24.16 -16.06 8.08
C LEU A 211 -25.27 -16.39 9.07
N SER A 212 -25.16 -15.96 10.34
CA SER A 212 -26.10 -16.32 11.40
C SER A 212 -27.03 -15.19 11.84
N LYS A 213 -26.74 -13.94 11.46
CA LYS A 213 -27.63 -12.79 11.66
C LYS A 213 -28.21 -12.22 10.35
N ALA A 214 -28.27 -13.03 9.31
CA ALA A 214 -29.04 -12.69 8.11
C ALA A 214 -30.52 -12.53 8.50
N LYS A 215 -30.98 -11.29 8.69
CA LYS A 215 -32.39 -10.98 8.88
C LYS A 215 -33.03 -10.90 7.50
N LEU A 216 -33.80 -11.90 7.13
CA LEU A 216 -34.75 -11.80 6.03
C LEU A 216 -35.83 -10.80 6.45
N TYR A 217 -35.73 -9.56 5.96
CA TYR A 217 -36.82 -8.60 6.08
C TYR A 217 -37.87 -8.97 5.04
N VAL A 218 -38.83 -9.82 5.43
CA VAL A 218 -40.06 -10.01 4.66
C VAL A 218 -40.86 -8.73 4.83
N ILE A 219 -40.97 -7.93 3.78
CA ILE A 219 -41.90 -6.81 3.72
C ILE A 219 -43.28 -7.45 3.48
N PRO A 220 -44.18 -7.52 4.48
CA PRO A 220 -45.49 -8.10 4.29
C PRO A 220 -46.36 -7.01 3.66
N GLY A 221 -46.29 -6.91 2.36
CA GLY A 221 -46.98 -5.89 1.59
C GLY A 221 -46.63 -6.01 0.13
N GLY A 222 -47.41 -6.80 -0.60
CA GLY A 222 -47.44 -6.65 -2.06
C GLY A 222 -47.90 -5.22 -2.38
N GLY A 223 -47.11 -4.48 -3.15
CA GLY A 223 -47.61 -3.31 -3.87
C GLY A 223 -46.75 -2.05 -3.81
N GLY A 224 -45.89 -1.92 -4.81
CA GLY A 224 -45.56 -0.65 -5.47
C GLY A 224 -45.46 -0.80 -7.00
N TRP A 225 -45.32 -2.04 -7.49
CA TRP A 225 -45.26 -2.39 -8.92
C TRP A 225 -46.61 -2.87 -9.51
N ALA A 226 -47.68 -2.89 -8.70
CA ALA A 226 -48.99 -3.41 -9.09
C ALA A 226 -50.12 -2.39 -8.91
N GLN A 227 -49.84 -1.09 -9.03
CA GLN A 227 -50.87 -0.08 -9.22
C GLN A 227 -51.02 0.21 -10.72
N ARG A 228 -52.08 -0.34 -11.32
CA ARG A 228 -52.65 0.11 -12.59
C ARG A 228 -53.57 1.30 -12.35
#